data_AF-A0A926YH05-F1
#
_entry.id   AF-A0A926YH05-F1
#
_cell.length_a   1.000
_cell.length_b   1.000
_cell.length_c   1.000
_cell.angle_alpha   90.00
_cell.angle_beta   90.00
_cell.angle_gamma   90.00
#
_symmetry.space_group_name_H-M   'P 1'
#
loop_
_entity.id
_entity.type
_entity.pdbx_description
1 polymer ?
#
loop_
_entity_poly.entity_id
_entity_poly.type
_entity_poly.pdbx_seq_one_letter_code
_entity_poly.pdbx_strand_id
1 'polypeptide(L)'
;MRFSYPFSFRRLATWMAAVGLAIGMTLFPSISAQAEPLTSAASTAAQAMSSSGPSSFVTAAVNRVGPAVVRIDTERTVTRQTGSDPLLEDPFFRRFFGEDL
;
A
#
# COMPACT_ATOMS: atom_id res chain seq x y z
N MET A 1 -44.21 22.63 71.08
CA MET A 1 -43.18 23.62 70.69
C MET A 1 -42.54 23.14 69.39
N ARG A 2 -42.87 23.77 68.26
CA ARG A 2 -42.49 23.30 66.92
C ARG A 2 -41.79 24.45 66.21
N PHE A 3 -40.46 24.53 66.35
CA PHE A 3 -39.66 25.59 65.73
C PHE A 3 -39.21 25.14 64.33
N SER A 4 -39.60 25.97 63.35
CA SER A 4 -39.43 25.81 61.92
C SER A 4 -38.02 26.23 61.49
N TYR A 5 -37.32 25.43 60.69
CA TYR A 5 -36.04 25.81 60.09
C TYR A 5 -36.28 26.68 58.84
N PRO A 6 -35.72 27.89 58.76
CA PRO A 6 -35.98 28.80 57.64
C PRO A 6 -35.28 28.33 56.34
N PHE A 7 -35.96 28.55 55.22
CA PHE A 7 -35.58 28.16 53.84
C PHE A 7 -34.18 28.61 53.38
N SER A 8 -33.54 29.56 54.07
CA SER A 8 -32.22 30.12 53.74
C SER A 8 -31.05 29.16 54.01
N PHE A 9 -31.20 28.22 54.95
CA PHE A 9 -30.11 27.31 55.32
C PHE A 9 -29.81 26.26 54.23
N ARG A 10 -30.85 25.83 53.50
CA ARG A 10 -30.70 24.84 52.42
C ARG A 10 -29.96 25.42 51.20
N ARG A 11 -30.17 26.71 50.89
CA ARG A 11 -29.46 27.41 49.80
C ARG A 11 -27.98 27.57 50.11
N LEU A 12 -27.61 27.95 51.34
CA LEU A 12 -26.21 28.13 51.72
C LEU A 12 -25.43 26.80 51.62
N ALA A 13 -26.04 25.69 52.01
CA ALA A 13 -25.45 24.36 51.89
C ALA A 13 -25.21 23.96 50.41
N THR A 14 -26.15 24.27 49.50
CA THR A 14 -25.97 24.02 48.06
C THR A 14 -24.83 24.85 47.47
N TRP A 15 -24.69 26.11 47.87
CA TRP A 15 -23.60 26.98 47.41
C TRP A 15 -22.23 26.50 47.92
N MET A 16 -22.13 26.06 49.18
CA MET A 16 -20.89 25.51 49.73
C MET A 16 -20.45 24.22 49.01
N ALA A 17 -21.39 23.33 48.69
CA ALA A 17 -21.09 22.10 47.93
C ALA A 17 -20.64 22.39 46.49
N ALA A 18 -21.26 23.36 45.82
CA ALA A 18 -20.88 23.76 44.47
C ALA A 18 -19.46 24.36 44.40
N VAL A 19 -19.11 25.19 45.39
CA VAL A 19 -17.75 25.76 45.50
C VAL A 19 -16.71 24.67 45.78
N GLY A 20 -17.01 23.72 46.65
CA GLY A 20 -16.13 22.58 46.92
C GLY A 20 -15.86 21.71 45.69
N LEU A 21 -16.89 21.44 44.88
CA LEU A 21 -16.75 20.65 43.65
C LEU A 21 -15.99 21.41 42.56
N ALA A 22 -16.19 22.71 42.43
CA ALA A 22 -15.45 23.55 41.49
C ALA A 22 -13.95 23.61 41.84
N ILE A 23 -13.61 23.71 43.13
CA ILE A 23 -12.21 23.70 43.61
C ILE A 23 -11.59 22.31 43.44
N GLY A 24 -12.34 21.24 43.72
CA GLY A 24 -11.88 19.88 43.46
C GLY A 24 -11.55 19.68 41.97
N MET A 25 -12.38 20.18 41.07
CA MET A 25 -12.16 19.99 39.63
C MET A 25 -10.95 20.78 39.07
N THR A 26 -10.47 21.82 39.76
CA THR A 26 -9.27 22.57 39.36
C THR A 26 -7.97 22.03 39.95
N LEU A 27 -8.02 21.37 41.11
CA LEU A 27 -6.83 20.79 41.75
C LEU A 27 -6.52 19.35 41.33
N PHE A 28 -7.45 18.66 40.67
CA PHE A 28 -7.21 17.30 40.18
C PHE A 28 -6.57 17.33 38.77
N PRO A 29 -5.33 16.81 38.61
CA PRO A 29 -4.68 16.79 37.31
C PRO A 29 -5.41 15.83 36.36
N SER A 30 -5.59 16.26 35.11
CA SER A 30 -6.16 15.44 34.05
C SER A 30 -5.17 14.34 33.67
N ILE A 31 -5.51 13.07 33.94
CA ILE A 31 -4.71 11.94 33.46
C ILE A 31 -4.88 11.89 31.94
N SER A 32 -3.92 12.47 31.22
CA SER A 32 -3.87 12.40 29.77
C SER A 32 -3.37 11.00 29.39
N ALA A 33 -4.18 10.24 28.66
CA ALA A 33 -3.77 8.95 28.12
C ALA A 33 -2.67 9.18 27.07
N GLN A 34 -1.40 8.96 27.44
CA GLN A 34 -0.30 8.98 26.48
C GLN A 34 -0.21 7.61 25.83
N ALA A 35 -0.59 7.54 24.55
CA ALA A 35 -0.28 6.39 23.72
C ALA A 35 1.21 6.45 23.37
N GLU A 36 1.97 5.43 23.76
CA GLU A 36 3.37 5.28 23.35
C GLU A 36 3.39 4.93 21.84
N PRO A 37 3.98 5.78 20.98
CA PRO A 37 4.00 5.48 19.56
C PRO A 37 5.00 4.34 19.34
N LEU A 38 4.52 3.23 18.76
CA LEU A 38 5.33 2.09 18.28
C LEU A 38 6.28 2.54 17.16
N THR A 39 7.30 3.34 17.49
CA THR A 39 8.15 4.02 16.50
C THR A 39 9.46 3.26 16.26
N SER A 40 9.76 2.20 16.99
CA SER A 40 11.06 1.53 16.89
C SER A 40 11.17 0.55 15.72
N ALA A 41 10.12 -0.24 15.44
CA ALA A 41 10.17 -1.26 14.39
C ALA A 41 10.01 -0.68 12.97
N ALA A 42 9.11 0.28 12.78
CA ALA A 42 8.85 0.89 11.46
C ALA A 42 10.03 1.77 10.98
N SER A 43 10.68 2.48 11.91
CA SER A 43 11.82 3.36 11.59
C SER A 43 13.06 2.57 11.15
N THR A 44 13.29 1.39 11.75
CA THR A 44 14.42 0.51 11.41
C THR A 44 14.23 -0.11 10.02
N ALA A 45 13.01 -0.54 9.68
CA ALA A 45 12.67 -1.05 8.36
C ALA A 45 12.80 0.02 7.26
N ALA A 46 12.37 1.25 7.54
CA ALA A 46 12.53 2.38 6.63
C ALA A 46 14.01 2.76 6.42
N GLN A 47 14.82 2.73 7.48
CA GLN A 47 16.26 3.02 7.38
C GLN A 47 17.03 1.94 6.61
N ALA A 48 16.67 0.66 6.77
CA ALA A 48 17.27 -0.45 6.00
C ALA A 48 16.98 -0.35 4.49
N MET A 49 15.87 0.28 4.11
CA MET A 49 15.54 0.57 2.70
C MET A 49 16.34 1.75 2.14
N SER A 50 16.69 2.72 2.99
CA SER A 50 17.49 3.90 2.62
C SER A 50 19.01 3.68 2.66
N SER A 51 19.49 2.60 3.30
CA SER A 51 20.93 2.30 3.44
C SER A 51 21.53 1.54 2.26
N SER A 52 20.77 1.30 1.19
CA SER A 52 21.21 0.60 -0.02
C SER A 52 22.07 1.47 -0.96
N GLY A 53 23.03 2.23 -0.43
CA GLY A 53 23.98 3.03 -1.23
C GLY A 53 23.32 3.98 -2.25
N PRO A 54 24.08 4.56 -3.20
CA PRO A 54 23.52 5.39 -4.27
C PRO A 54 22.76 4.58 -5.35
N SER A 55 22.57 3.26 -5.16
CA SER A 55 21.94 2.39 -6.15
C SER A 55 20.46 2.19 -5.83
N SER A 56 19.58 2.50 -6.79
CA SER A 56 18.15 2.18 -6.70
C SER A 56 17.94 0.68 -6.48
N PHE A 57 16.89 0.31 -5.73
CA PHE A 57 16.42 -1.09 -5.59
C PHE A 57 16.33 -1.80 -6.95
N VAL A 58 15.85 -1.08 -7.97
CA VAL A 58 15.73 -1.61 -9.34
C VAL A 58 17.09 -2.03 -9.89
N THR A 59 18.13 -1.22 -9.69
CA THR A 59 19.49 -1.51 -10.15
C THR A 59 20.07 -2.75 -9.44
N ALA A 60 19.85 -2.89 -8.14
CA ALA A 60 20.29 -4.07 -7.38
C ALA A 60 19.59 -5.34 -7.86
N ALA A 61 18.28 -5.27 -8.13
CA ALA A 61 17.53 -6.38 -8.70
C ALA A 61 18.06 -6.77 -10.08
N VAL A 62 18.21 -5.80 -10.99
CA VAL A 62 18.73 -6.03 -12.35
C VAL A 62 20.12 -6.65 -12.33
N ASN A 63 21.03 -6.16 -11.48
CA ASN A 63 22.38 -6.74 -11.35
C ASN A 63 22.35 -8.20 -10.87
N ARG A 64 21.37 -8.57 -10.04
CA ARG A 64 21.20 -9.94 -9.55
C ARG A 64 20.61 -10.88 -10.60
N VAL A 65 19.63 -10.42 -11.39
CA VAL A 65 18.94 -11.27 -12.37
C VAL A 65 19.56 -11.23 -13.77
N GLY A 66 20.31 -10.18 -14.11
CA GLY A 66 20.87 -9.96 -15.44
C GLY A 66 21.60 -11.17 -16.05
N PRO A 67 22.53 -11.83 -15.33
CA PRO A 67 23.24 -13.00 -15.85
C PRO A 67 22.37 -14.23 -16.13
N ALA A 68 21.16 -14.30 -15.55
CA ALA A 68 20.24 -15.42 -15.74
C ALA A 68 19.32 -15.27 -16.95
N VAL A 69 19.26 -14.09 -17.57
CA VAL A 69 18.40 -13.79 -18.72
C VAL A 69 19.16 -14.06 -20.01
N VAL A 70 18.63 -14.93 -20.88
CA VAL A 70 19.26 -15.33 -22.14
C VAL A 70 18.35 -15.07 -23.34
N ARG A 71 18.93 -14.73 -24.49
CA ARG A 71 18.23 -14.71 -25.78
C ARG A 71 18.29 -16.09 -26.41
N ILE A 72 17.14 -16.61 -26.81
CA ILE A 72 17.04 -17.90 -27.52
C ILE A 72 16.59 -17.59 -28.94
N ASP A 73 17.47 -17.88 -29.90
CA ASP A 73 17.17 -17.82 -31.33
C ASP A 73 16.94 -19.26 -31.81
N THR A 74 15.78 -19.54 -32.42
CA THR A 74 15.44 -20.87 -32.94
C THR A 74 15.23 -20.82 -34.44
N GLU A 75 15.80 -21.79 -35.13
CA GLU A 75 15.63 -21.96 -36.58
C GLU A 75 14.99 -23.33 -36.84
N ARG A 76 14.17 -23.40 -37.88
CA ARG A 76 13.55 -24.65 -38.32
C ARG A 76 13.64 -24.79 -39.83
N THR A 77 14.22 -25.90 -40.27
CA THR A 77 14.15 -26.31 -41.67
C THR A 77 12.73 -26.80 -41.98
N VAL A 78 12.05 -26.11 -42.91
CA VAL A 78 10.76 -26.52 -43.45
C VAL A 78 11.00 -27.23 -44.78
N THR A 79 10.89 -28.56 -44.77
CA THR A 79 10.88 -29.33 -46.02
C THR A 79 9.54 -29.12 -46.69
N ARG A 80 9.48 -28.21 -47.67
CA ARG A 80 8.36 -28.17 -48.61
C ARG A 80 8.41 -29.47 -49.40
N GLN A 81 7.35 -30.26 -49.35
CA GLN A 81 7.22 -31.42 -50.23
C GLN A 81 7.36 -30.88 -51.65
N THR A 82 8.32 -31.36 -52.42
CA THR A 82 8.49 -31.03 -53.85
C THR A 82 7.37 -31.65 -54.71
N GLY A 83 6.21 -31.92 -54.10
CA GLY A 83 4.94 -32.03 -54.79
C GLY A 83 4.43 -30.62 -54.99
N SER A 84 3.75 -30.40 -56.10
CA SER A 84 3.17 -29.13 -56.47
C SER A 84 2.42 -28.49 -55.28
N ASP A 85 2.58 -27.18 -55.12
CA ASP A 85 1.91 -26.44 -54.05
C ASP A 85 0.42 -26.39 -54.40
N PRO A 86 -0.51 -26.86 -53.54
CA PRO A 86 -1.94 -26.89 -53.84
C PRO A 86 -2.50 -25.52 -54.25
N LEU A 87 -1.86 -24.43 -53.81
CA LEU A 87 -2.19 -23.06 -54.22
C LEU A 87 -1.75 -22.80 -55.68
N LEU A 88 -0.54 -23.22 -56.05
CA LEU A 88 -0.01 -23.07 -57.41
C LEU A 88 -0.72 -23.95 -58.44
N GLU A 89 -1.44 -24.98 -58.00
CA GLU A 89 -2.28 -25.84 -58.86
C GLU A 89 -3.69 -25.29 -59.09
N ASP A 90 -4.13 -24.28 -58.32
CA ASP A 90 -5.48 -23.73 -58.42
C ASP A 90 -5.71 -23.07 -59.80
N PRO A 91 -6.74 -23.48 -60.57
CA PRO A 91 -7.12 -22.85 -61.83
C PRO A 91 -7.36 -21.35 -61.75
N PHE A 92 -7.85 -20.82 -60.62
CA PHE A 92 -8.01 -19.39 -60.45
C PHE A 92 -6.64 -18.71 -60.36
N PHE A 93 -5.80 -19.12 -59.40
CA PHE A 93 -4.48 -18.53 -59.18
C PHE A 93 -3.59 -18.55 -60.43
N ARG A 94 -3.57 -19.68 -61.15
CA ARG A 94 -2.80 -19.84 -62.39
C ARG A 94 -3.22 -18.88 -63.51
N ARG A 95 -4.50 -18.53 -63.61
CA ARG A 95 -4.99 -17.60 -64.65
C ARG A 95 -4.58 -16.15 -64.38
N PHE A 96 -4.41 -15.78 -63.11
CA PHE A 96 -4.07 -14.42 -62.73
C PHE A 96 -2.56 -14.19 -62.57
N PHE A 97 -1.81 -15.20 -62.11
CA PHE A 97 -0.40 -15.07 -61.73
C PHE A 97 0.53 -16.09 -62.39
N GLY A 98 0.01 -17.00 -63.24
CA GLY A 98 0.80 -18.11 -63.79
C GLY A 98 1.64 -17.80 -65.03
N GLU A 99 1.43 -16.65 -65.68
CA GLU A 99 2.19 -16.25 -66.89
C GLU A 99 3.40 -15.36 -66.56
N ASP A 100 3.52 -14.89 -65.31
CA ASP A 100 4.53 -13.91 -64.85
C ASP A 100 5.51 -14.46 -63.77
N LEU A 101 5.43 -15.75 -63.44
CA LEU A 101 6.30 -16.45 -62.47
C LEU A 101 7.20 -17.46 -63.18
#